data_AF-A0A3B0A609-F1
#
_entry.id   AF-A0A3B0A609-F1
#
_cell.length_a   1.000
_cell.length_b   1.000
_cell.length_c   1.000
_cell.angle_alpha   90.00
_cell.angle_beta   90.00
_cell.angle_gamma   90.00
#
_symmetry.space_group_name_H-M   'P 1'
#
loop_
_entity.id
_entity.type
_entity.pdbx_description
1 polymer ?
#
loop_
_entity_poly.entity_id
_entity_poly.type
_entity_poly.pdbx_seq_one_letter_code
_entity_poly.pdbx_strand_id
1 'polypeptide(L)'
;MYLARQTANGPLVYVGMAGERRGRGIKGRLTVYYRGKAAVSGLGEAALDRALADLQWLRQRVAEVEAGQARRAASWAQEAIHHADLHISWATTADRESAVALERRALATLVDASLWNRDR
;
A
#
# COMPACT_ATOMS: atom_id res chain seq x y z
N MET A 1 -0.67 -13.88 -3.16
CA MET A 1 0.30 -12.77 -3.34
C MET A 1 -0.42 -11.65 -4.11
N TYR A 2 -0.02 -10.40 -3.94
CA TYR A 2 -0.56 -9.27 -4.68
C TYR A 2 0.56 -8.30 -5.11
N LEU A 3 0.28 -7.60 -6.20
CA LEU A 3 1.09 -6.53 -6.76
C LEU A 3 0.27 -5.25 -6.75
N ALA A 4 0.93 -4.12 -6.47
CA ALA A 4 0.35 -2.80 -6.68
C ALA A 4 1.11 -2.10 -7.80
N ARG A 5 0.35 -1.43 -8.67
CA ARG A 5 0.88 -0.46 -9.63
C ARG A 5 0.30 0.91 -9.34
N GLN A 6 1.05 1.95 -9.67
CA GLN A 6 0.55 3.32 -9.63
C GLN A 6 -0.14 3.66 -10.95
N THR A 7 -1.33 4.25 -10.87
CA THR A 7 -2.26 4.49 -12.00
C THR A 7 -2.63 3.23 -12.78
N ALA A 8 -3.63 3.32 -13.66
CA ALA A 8 -4.07 2.18 -14.46
C ALA A 8 -2.96 1.62 -15.36
N ASN A 9 -2.00 2.45 -15.81
CA ASN A 9 -0.96 2.09 -16.78
C ASN A 9 0.49 2.35 -16.30
N GLY A 10 0.69 2.81 -15.06
CA GLY A 10 2.01 3.14 -14.54
C GLY A 10 2.78 1.95 -13.96
N PRO A 11 3.96 2.18 -13.36
CA PRO A 11 4.88 1.12 -12.97
C PRO A 11 4.32 0.27 -11.82
N LEU A 12 4.80 -0.98 -11.74
CA LEU A 12 4.68 -1.77 -10.52
C LEU A 12 5.49 -1.08 -9.43
N VAL A 13 4.85 -0.90 -8.28
CA VAL A 13 5.41 -0.14 -7.16
C VAL A 13 5.44 -0.94 -5.87
N TYR A 14 4.74 -2.06 -5.77
CA TYR A 14 4.77 -2.85 -4.53
C TYR A 14 4.46 -4.31 -4.77
N VAL A 15 5.15 -5.18 -4.04
CA VAL A 15 4.88 -6.62 -3.97
C VAL A 15 4.56 -6.97 -2.52
N GLY A 16 3.50 -7.75 -2.30
CA GLY A 16 3.17 -8.21 -0.97
C GLY A 16 2.46 -9.54 -0.93
N MET A 17 2.55 -10.22 0.20
CA MET A 17 1.73 -11.39 0.50
C MET A 17 0.63 -11.10 1.54
N ALA A 18 -0.53 -11.71 1.31
CA ALA A 18 -1.63 -11.73 2.25
C ALA A 18 -1.77 -13.15 2.79
N GLY A 19 -1.46 -13.34 4.07
CA GLY A 19 -1.74 -14.60 4.75
C GLY A 19 -3.23 -14.70 5.07
N GLU A 20 -3.70 -15.87 5.43
CA GLU A 20 -5.05 -15.99 5.96
C GLU A 20 -5.21 -15.11 7.21
N ARG A 21 -6.13 -14.16 7.13
CA ARG A 21 -6.50 -13.27 8.23
C ARG A 21 -7.94 -13.56 8.59
N ARG A 22 -8.16 -14.52 9.51
CA ARG A 22 -9.51 -15.01 9.86
C ARG A 22 -10.30 -15.45 8.62
N GLY A 23 -9.66 -16.22 7.73
CA GLY A 23 -10.27 -16.68 6.47
C GLY A 23 -10.49 -15.61 5.39
N ARG A 24 -10.02 -14.36 5.57
CA ARG A 24 -10.26 -13.27 4.61
C ARG A 24 -9.15 -13.03 3.59
N GLY A 25 -8.04 -13.76 3.64
CA GLY A 25 -6.91 -13.67 2.70
C GLY A 25 -6.57 -12.22 2.26
N ILE A 26 -6.55 -12.01 0.93
CA ILE A 26 -6.29 -10.71 0.31
C ILE A 26 -7.31 -9.64 0.69
N LYS A 27 -8.61 -9.97 0.75
CA LYS A 27 -9.66 -9.03 1.16
C LYS A 27 -9.41 -8.48 2.56
N GLY A 28 -8.98 -9.35 3.48
CA GLY A 28 -8.59 -8.97 4.84
C GLY A 28 -7.37 -8.05 4.88
N ARG A 29 -6.39 -8.27 3.99
CA ARG A 29 -5.22 -7.39 3.84
C ARG A 29 -5.63 -6.01 3.30
N LEU A 30 -6.36 -5.97 2.19
CA LEU A 30 -6.80 -4.71 1.56
C LEU A 30 -7.71 -3.90 2.48
N THR A 31 -8.56 -4.55 3.28
CA THR A 31 -9.41 -3.87 4.27
C THR A 31 -8.59 -3.10 5.31
N VAL A 32 -7.38 -3.57 5.66
CA VAL A 32 -6.51 -2.85 6.61
C VAL A 32 -5.99 -1.55 6.00
N TYR A 33 -5.62 -1.56 4.72
CA TYR A 33 -5.23 -0.34 3.99
C TYR A 33 -6.41 0.61 3.82
N TYR A 34 -7.56 0.08 3.37
CA TYR A 34 -8.80 0.85 3.22
C TYR A 34 -9.27 1.49 4.53
N ARG A 35 -8.98 0.90 5.69
CA ARG A 35 -9.31 1.48 6.99
C ARG A 35 -8.21 2.39 7.56
N GLY A 36 -7.10 2.58 6.86
CA GLY A 36 -5.96 3.37 7.32
C GLY A 36 -5.21 2.77 8.50
N LYS A 37 -5.40 1.46 8.76
CA LYS A 37 -4.82 0.77 9.92
C LYS A 37 -3.38 0.31 9.73
N ALA A 38 -2.82 0.50 8.54
CA ALA A 38 -1.44 0.14 8.20
C ALA A 38 -0.58 1.37 7.90
N ALA A 39 -0.87 2.52 8.54
CA ALA A 39 -0.10 3.76 8.38
C ALA A 39 1.41 3.62 8.67
N VAL A 40 1.80 2.60 9.44
CA VAL A 40 3.18 2.33 9.87
C VAL A 40 3.63 0.90 9.51
N SER A 41 3.03 0.29 8.47
CA SER A 41 3.55 -0.97 7.94
C SER A 41 3.23 -1.22 6.46
N GLY A 42 4.21 -1.76 5.73
CA GLY A 42 4.04 -2.27 4.37
C GLY A 42 3.51 -1.20 3.41
N LEU A 43 2.62 -1.59 2.49
CA LEU A 43 2.06 -0.67 1.48
C LEU A 43 1.42 0.60 2.06
N GLY A 44 0.80 0.52 3.25
CA GLY A 44 0.11 1.66 3.86
C GLY A 44 1.09 2.74 4.30
N GLU A 45 2.18 2.34 4.93
CA GLU A 45 3.28 3.24 5.29
C GLU A 45 3.99 3.77 4.05
N ALA A 46 4.28 2.89 3.09
CA ALA A 46 4.95 3.28 1.86
C ALA A 46 4.16 4.34 1.05
N ALA A 47 2.82 4.25 1.05
CA ALA A 47 1.96 5.26 0.46
C ALA A 47 1.94 6.55 1.28
N LEU A 48 1.88 6.44 2.62
CA LEU A 48 1.89 7.60 3.50
C LEU A 48 3.20 8.40 3.41
N ASP A 49 4.37 7.75 3.41
CA ASP A 49 5.65 8.43 3.26
C ASP A 49 5.71 9.25 1.97
N ARG A 50 5.18 8.69 0.88
CA ARG A 50 5.14 9.36 -0.43
C ARG A 50 4.18 10.53 -0.45
N ALA A 51 3.01 10.37 0.15
CA ALA A 51 2.07 11.47 0.31
C ALA A 51 2.68 12.60 1.16
N LEU A 52 3.40 12.26 2.24
CA LEU A 52 4.11 13.23 3.07
C LEU A 52 5.32 13.87 2.37
N ALA A 53 5.91 13.20 1.38
CA ALA A 53 6.95 13.79 0.53
C ALA A 53 6.38 14.69 -0.60
N ASP A 54 5.06 14.65 -0.85
CA ASP A 54 4.39 15.47 -1.85
C ASP A 54 3.94 16.81 -1.25
N LEU A 55 4.62 17.89 -1.65
CA LEU A 55 4.34 19.24 -1.17
C LEU A 55 2.92 19.71 -1.52
N GLN A 56 2.37 19.35 -2.68
CA GLN A 56 1.02 19.77 -3.06
C GLN A 56 -0.01 19.07 -2.19
N TRP A 57 0.17 17.77 -1.97
CA TRP A 57 -0.69 17.00 -1.07
C TRP A 57 -0.65 17.55 0.37
N LEU A 58 0.55 17.84 0.88
CA LEU A 58 0.73 18.42 2.22
C LEU A 58 0.06 19.78 2.38
N ARG A 59 0.21 20.68 1.39
CA ARG A 59 -0.43 22.01 1.42
C ARG A 59 -1.95 21.89 1.57
N GLN A 60 -2.57 20.95 0.88
CA GLN A 60 -4.00 20.70 1.00
C GLN A 60 -4.38 20.25 2.43
N ARG A 61 -3.59 19.36 3.04
CA ARG A 61 -3.82 18.90 4.41
C ARG A 61 -3.62 20.00 5.45
N VAL A 62 -2.63 20.89 5.24
CA VAL A 62 -2.43 22.07 6.10
C VAL A 62 -3.64 22.98 6.04
N ALA A 63 -4.15 23.30 4.85
CA ALA A 63 -5.35 24.13 4.68
C ALA A 63 -6.59 23.53 5.39
N GLU A 64 -6.77 22.20 5.33
CA GLU A 64 -7.84 21.51 6.09
C GLU A 64 -7.69 21.71 7.61
N VAL A 65 -6.47 21.62 8.13
CA VAL A 65 -6.20 21.83 9.56
C VAL A 65 -6.47 23.29 9.96
N GLU A 66 -6.01 24.25 9.16
CA GLU A 66 -6.27 25.68 9.36
C GLU A 66 -7.77 26.01 9.33
N ALA A 67 -8.54 25.31 8.50
CA ALA A 67 -10.01 25.42 8.44
C ALA A 67 -10.74 24.71 9.59
N GLY A 68 -10.03 24.15 10.58
CA GLY A 68 -10.63 23.43 11.70
C GLY A 68 -11.13 22.01 11.35
N GLN A 69 -10.74 21.48 10.19
CA GLN A 69 -11.15 20.17 9.68
C GLN A 69 -10.08 19.09 9.94
N ALA A 70 -9.36 19.20 11.06
CA ALA A 70 -8.32 18.24 11.42
C ALA A 70 -8.87 16.81 11.46
N ARG A 71 -8.23 15.91 10.70
CA ARG A 71 -8.65 14.50 10.57
C ARG A 71 -7.78 13.61 11.47
N ARG A 72 -8.31 12.44 11.84
CA ARG A 72 -7.52 11.41 12.56
C ARG A 72 -6.42 10.84 11.66
N ALA A 73 -5.33 10.37 12.26
CA ALA A 73 -4.21 9.74 11.54
C ALA A 73 -4.66 8.60 10.59
N ALA A 74 -5.63 7.77 10.99
CA ALA A 74 -6.16 6.73 10.12
C ALA A 74 -6.81 7.30 8.84
N SER A 75 -7.47 8.46 8.91
CA SER A 75 -8.04 9.12 7.74
C SER A 75 -6.96 9.69 6.83
N TRP A 76 -5.83 10.16 7.37
CA TRP A 76 -4.68 10.60 6.56
C TRP A 76 -4.04 9.43 5.83
N ALA A 77 -3.90 8.28 6.50
CA ALA A 77 -3.40 7.07 5.87
C ALA A 77 -4.34 6.53 4.77
N GLN A 78 -5.66 6.68 4.93
CA GLN A 78 -6.62 6.38 3.87
C GLN A 78 -6.42 7.32 2.68
N GLU A 79 -6.33 8.63 2.94
CA GLU A 79 -6.13 9.64 1.92
C GLU A 79 -4.83 9.43 1.14
N ALA A 80 -3.75 9.00 1.82
CA ALA A 80 -2.49 8.67 1.15
C ALA A 80 -2.63 7.50 0.18
N ILE A 81 -3.44 6.48 0.51
CA ILE A 81 -3.74 5.38 -0.41
C ILE A 81 -4.56 5.85 -1.61
N HIS A 82 -5.52 6.77 -1.41
CA HIS A 82 -6.28 7.37 -2.50
C HIS A 82 -5.39 8.23 -3.41
N HIS A 83 -4.55 9.08 -2.83
CA HIS A 83 -3.57 9.91 -3.55
C HIS A 83 -2.59 9.08 -4.39
N ALA A 84 -2.20 7.92 -3.87
CA ALA A 84 -1.27 7.02 -4.56
C ALA A 84 -1.87 6.35 -5.81
N ASP A 85 -3.19 6.43 -6.05
CA ASP A 85 -3.90 5.86 -7.21
C ASP A 85 -3.47 4.42 -7.52
N LEU A 86 -3.59 3.54 -6.53
CA LEU A 86 -3.06 2.18 -6.61
C LEU A 86 -4.05 1.19 -7.22
N HIS A 87 -3.59 0.49 -8.26
CA HIS A 87 -4.30 -0.64 -8.85
C HIS A 87 -3.68 -1.95 -8.38
N ILE A 88 -4.53 -2.87 -7.92
CA ILE A 88 -4.09 -4.15 -7.32
C ILE A 88 -4.42 -5.32 -8.24
N SER A 89 -3.41 -6.16 -8.48
CA SER A 89 -3.59 -7.51 -9.06
C SER A 89 -3.15 -8.55 -8.05
N TRP A 90 -3.80 -9.71 -8.02
CA TRP A 90 -3.46 -10.76 -7.06
C TRP A 90 -3.56 -12.15 -7.66
N ALA A 91 -2.82 -13.08 -7.06
CA ALA A 91 -2.87 -14.50 -7.34
C ALA A 91 -3.10 -15.29 -6.04
N THR A 92 -3.95 -16.31 -6.12
CA THR A 92 -4.14 -17.30 -5.06
C THR A 92 -3.05 -18.37 -5.14
N THR A 93 -2.67 -18.91 -3.99
CA THR A 93 -1.71 -20.01 -3.85
C THR A 93 -2.28 -21.06 -2.91
N ALA A 94 -1.81 -22.30 -3.00
CA ALA A 94 -2.30 -23.41 -2.19
C ALA A 94 -2.13 -23.16 -0.69
N ASP A 95 -0.99 -22.57 -0.30
CA ASP A 95 -0.64 -22.34 1.09
C ASP A 95 0.20 -21.06 1.26
N ARG A 96 0.56 -20.79 2.52
CA ARG A 96 1.41 -19.66 2.91
C ARG A 96 2.83 -19.77 2.35
N GLU A 97 3.40 -20.96 2.34
CA GLU A 97 4.78 -21.17 1.89
C GLU A 97 4.92 -20.81 0.40
N SER A 98 3.98 -21.29 -0.41
CA SER A 98 3.82 -20.96 -1.82
C SER A 98 3.61 -19.46 -2.04
N ALA A 99 2.85 -18.78 -1.18
CA ALA A 99 2.66 -17.33 -1.25
C ALA A 99 3.96 -16.56 -1.01
N VAL A 100 4.76 -17.00 -0.02
CA VAL A 100 6.07 -16.41 0.31
C VAL A 100 7.08 -16.69 -0.81
N ALA A 101 7.13 -17.92 -1.33
CA ALA A 101 8.00 -18.26 -2.45
C ALA A 101 7.67 -17.44 -3.71
N LEU A 102 6.38 -17.23 -3.99
CA LEU A 102 5.93 -16.39 -5.09
C LEU A 102 6.26 -14.90 -4.88
N GLU A 103 6.07 -14.37 -3.67
CA GLU A 103 6.48 -12.99 -3.32
C GLU A 103 7.99 -12.79 -3.52
N ARG A 104 8.83 -13.71 -3.02
CA ARG A 104 10.29 -13.64 -3.18
C ARG A 104 10.71 -13.67 -4.65
N ARG A 105 10.13 -14.56 -5.46
CA ARG A 105 10.41 -14.61 -6.90
C ARG A 105 10.00 -13.32 -7.60
N ALA A 106 8.81 -12.79 -7.29
CA ALA A 106 8.35 -11.53 -7.87
C ALA A 106 9.28 -10.36 -7.50
N LEU A 107 9.73 -10.26 -6.25
CA LEU A 107 10.72 -9.26 -5.83
C LEU A 107 12.05 -9.40 -6.58
N ALA A 108 12.57 -10.62 -6.72
CA ALA A 108 13.80 -10.87 -7.46
C ALA A 108 13.68 -10.53 -8.96
N THR A 109 12.52 -10.83 -9.57
CA THR A 109 12.24 -10.47 -10.96
C THR A 109 12.10 -8.97 -11.17
N LEU A 110 11.66 -8.24 -10.14
CA LEU A 110 11.42 -6.79 -10.18
C LEU A 110 12.54 -6.00 -9.48
N VAL A 111 13.75 -6.57 -9.40
CA VAL A 111 14.90 -5.95 -8.70
C VAL A 111 15.25 -4.57 -9.26
N ASP A 112 15.14 -4.39 -10.57
CA ASP A 112 15.43 -3.11 -11.24
C ASP A 112 14.23 -2.15 -11.23
N ALA A 113 13.06 -2.59 -10.76
CA ALA A 113 11.91 -1.71 -10.60
C ALA A 113 12.07 -0.87 -9.33
N SER A 114 11.65 0.40 -9.39
CA SER A 114 11.64 1.31 -8.24
C SER A 114 10.50 0.98 -7.26
N LEU A 115 10.53 -0.24 -6.70
CA LEU A 115 9.56 -0.72 -5.75
C LEU A 115 9.62 0.10 -4.45
N TRP A 116 8.46 0.23 -3.83
CA TRP A 116 8.23 0.88 -2.57
C TRP A 116 8.42 -0.06 -1.37
N ASN A 117 8.67 -1.35 -1.66
CA ASN A 117 9.12 -2.31 -0.67
C ASN A 117 10.39 -1.76 -0.02
N ARG A 118 10.39 -1.65 1.31
CA ARG A 118 11.62 -1.35 2.05
C ARG A 118 12.46 -2.61 2.14
N ASP A 119 13.77 -2.43 2.05
CA ASP A 119 14.73 -3.46 2.41
C ASP A 119 14.47 -3.88 3.87
N ARG A 120 14.43 -5.19 4.09
CA ARG A 120 14.22 -5.76 5.43
C ARG A 120 15.49 -5.77 6.25
#